data_AF-A0A5K0ZVZ3-F1
#
_entry.id   AF-A0A5K0ZVZ3-F1
#
_cell.length_a   1.000
_cell.length_b   1.000
_cell.length_c   1.000
_cell.angle_alpha   90.00
_cell.angle_beta   90.00
_cell.angle_gamma   90.00
#
_symmetry.space_group_name_H-M   'P 1'
#
loop_
_entity.id
_entity.type
_entity.pdbx_description
1 polymer ?
#
loop_
_entity_poly.entity_id
_entity_poly.type
_entity_poly.pdbx_seq_one_letter_code
_entity_poly.pdbx_strand_id
1 'polypeptide(L)' 'EKLRTSRIAISAADIANEFMLGLAGQPFTFSHCHNKVTVTDASGITGEISEIEEFIRDHVRP' A
#
# COMPACT_ATOMS: atom_id res chain seq x y z
N GLU A 1 -37.68 4.83 -5.42
CA GLU A 1 -36.23 4.85 -5.71
C GLU A 1 -35.43 5.14 -4.44
N LYS A 2 -34.88 4.12 -3.76
CA LYS A 2 -34.01 4.33 -2.60
C LYS A 2 -32.63 4.76 -3.10
N LEU A 3 -32.38 6.06 -3.18
CA LEU A 3 -31.03 6.60 -3.37
C LEU A 3 -30.26 6.34 -2.08
N ARG A 4 -29.36 5.35 -2.12
CA ARG A 4 -28.28 5.21 -1.16
C ARG A 4 -27.38 6.45 -1.30
N THR A 5 -27.72 7.53 -0.61
CA THR A 5 -26.74 8.53 -0.19
C THR A 5 -25.97 7.89 0.95
N SER A 6 -25.02 7.00 0.62
CA SER A 6 -23.99 6.60 1.55
C SER A 6 -23.24 7.85 1.97
N ARG A 7 -23.45 8.27 3.24
CA ARG A 7 -22.64 9.27 3.92
C ARG A 7 -21.18 8.86 3.80
N ILE A 8 -20.44 9.47 2.89
CA ILE A 8 -19.02 9.69 3.09
C ILE A 8 -18.94 11.10 3.69
N ALA A 9 -19.22 11.21 4.98
CA ALA A 9 -18.95 12.44 5.72
C ALA A 9 -17.43 12.47 5.94
N ILE A 10 -16.68 12.86 4.91
CA ILE A 10 -15.25 13.13 5.02
C ILE A 10 -15.14 14.42 5.84
N SER A 11 -14.57 14.32 7.04
CA SER A 11 -14.34 15.49 7.89
C SER A 11 -13.32 16.40 7.20
N ALA A 12 -13.38 17.72 7.41
CA ALA A 12 -12.33 18.62 6.93
C ALA A 12 -10.93 18.27 7.49
N ALA A 13 -10.88 17.55 8.62
CA ALA A 13 -9.65 16.97 9.15
C ALA A 13 -9.09 15.80 8.30
N ASP A 14 -9.97 15.06 7.60
CA ASP A 14 -9.58 13.99 6.67
C ASP A 14 -9.11 14.56 5.31
N ILE A 15 -9.49 15.81 4.98
CA ILE A 15 -9.11 16.50 3.74
C ILE A 15 -7.69 17.10 3.83
N ALA A 16 -7.23 17.46 5.03
CA ALA A 16 -5.93 18.13 5.21
C ALA A 16 -4.71 17.24 4.88
N ASN A 17 -4.93 15.93 4.74
CA ASN A 17 -3.87 14.93 4.60
C ASN A 17 -4.13 13.97 3.43
N GLU A 18 -4.82 14.44 2.37
CA GLU A 18 -4.95 13.71 1.11
C GLU A 18 -3.56 13.59 0.43
N PHE A 19 -2.77 12.61 0.88
CA PHE A 19 -1.67 12.10 0.08
C PHE A 19 -2.28 11.34 -1.07
N MET A 20 -2.34 11.98 -2.24
CA MET A 20 -2.68 11.31 -3.48
C MET A 20 -1.68 10.18 -3.70
N LEU A 21 -2.18 8.94 -3.70
CA LEU A 21 -1.38 7.77 -4.06
C LEU A 21 -1.12 7.83 -5.56
N GLY A 22 0.15 7.92 -5.95
CA GLY A 22 0.52 7.97 -7.36
C GLY A 22 0.66 9.38 -7.92
N LEU A 23 0.79 9.46 -9.25
CA LEU A 23 0.86 10.72 -9.98
C LEU A 23 -0.48 10.96 -10.70
N ALA A 24 -0.98 12.20 -10.62
CA ALA A 24 -2.26 12.56 -11.22
C ALA A 24 -2.25 12.32 -12.75
N GLY A 25 -3.30 11.67 -13.25
CA GLY A 25 -3.44 11.35 -14.68
C GLY A 25 -2.61 10.15 -15.15
N GLN A 26 -1.91 9.44 -14.26
CA GLN A 26 -1.14 8.24 -14.59
C GLN A 26 -1.70 7.01 -13.85
N PRO A 27 -1.59 5.79 -14.44
CA PRO A 27 -1.81 4.57 -13.69
C PRO A 27 -0.87 4.50 -12.49
N PHE A 28 -1.39 4.04 -11.35
CA PHE A 28 -0.57 3.86 -10.17
C PHE A 28 0.52 2.82 -10.40
N THR A 29 1.72 3.10 -9.91
CA THR A 29 2.82 2.14 -9.81
C THR A 29 3.49 2.29 -8.44
N PHE A 30 4.11 1.22 -7.93
CA PHE A 30 4.85 1.28 -6.67
C PHE A 30 6.05 2.23 -6.68
N SER A 31 6.53 2.62 -7.87
CA SER A 31 7.57 3.65 -8.00
C SER A 31 7.10 5.03 -7.55
N HIS A 32 5.79 5.25 -7.46
CA HIS A 32 5.22 6.48 -6.94
C HIS A 32 5.17 6.52 -5.40
N CYS A 33 5.46 5.41 -4.72
CA CYS A 33 5.49 5.38 -3.25
C CYS A 33 6.74 6.07 -2.72
N HIS A 34 6.60 6.81 -1.61
CA HIS A 34 7.75 7.35 -0.88
C HIS A 34 8.58 6.25 -0.22
N ASN A 35 7.90 5.22 0.30
CA ASN A 35 8.54 4.04 0.85
C ASN A 35 9.05 3.15 -0.28
N LYS A 36 10.22 2.52 -0.06
CA LYS A 36 10.70 1.45 -0.95
C LYS A 36 9.75 0.26 -0.85
N VAL A 37 9.20 -0.15 -1.99
CA VAL A 37 8.34 -1.33 -2.12
C VAL A 37 9.11 -2.40 -2.91
N THR A 38 9.22 -3.60 -2.34
CA THR A 38 9.80 -4.78 -2.99
C THR A 38 8.67 -5.79 -3.21
N VAL A 39 8.63 -6.39 -4.40
CA VAL A 39 7.66 -7.46 -4.73
C VAL A 39 8.45 -8.71 -5.05
N THR A 40 8.09 -9.81 -4.41
CA THR A 40 8.66 -11.15 -4.67
C THR A 40 7.61 -12.23 -4.44
N ASP A 41 7.82 -13.39 -5.05
CA ASP A 41 7.00 -14.59 -4.89
C ASP A 41 7.49 -15.44 -3.72
N ALA A 42 6.57 -16.12 -3.05
CA ALA A 42 6.89 -17.05 -1.97
C ALA A 42 5.84 -18.15 -1.84
N SER A 43 6.21 -19.27 -1.22
CA SER A 43 5.31 -20.40 -0.97
C SER A 43 5.47 -20.97 0.42
N GLY A 44 4.47 -20.75 1.27
CA GLY A 44 4.43 -21.32 2.62
C GLY A 44 4.24 -22.84 2.64
N ILE A 45 3.71 -23.45 1.58
CA ILE A 45 3.51 -24.91 1.51
C ILE A 45 4.82 -25.63 1.21
N THR A 46 5.63 -25.07 0.31
CA THR A 46 6.91 -25.68 -0.11
C THR A 46 8.10 -25.19 0.72
N GLY A 47 7.94 -24.07 1.44
CA GLY A 47 9.01 -23.46 2.22
C GLY A 47 9.89 -22.49 1.43
N GLU A 48 9.53 -22.16 0.20
CA GLU A 48 10.21 -21.14 -0.61
C GLU A 48 9.89 -19.73 -0.06
N ILE A 49 10.58 -19.33 1.00
CA ILE A 49 10.37 -18.06 1.73
C ILE A 49 11.65 -17.26 1.98
N SER A 50 12.78 -17.70 1.40
CA SER A 50 14.12 -17.16 1.70
C SER A 50 14.23 -15.65 1.48
N GLU A 51 13.63 -15.14 0.40
CA GLU A 51 13.67 -13.71 0.07
C GLU A 51 12.90 -12.85 1.10
N ILE A 52 11.82 -13.38 1.67
CA ILE A 52 11.05 -12.68 2.72
C ILE A 52 11.89 -12.60 4.00
N GLU A 53 12.55 -13.70 4.38
CA GLU A 53 13.39 -13.72 5.59
C GLU A 53 14.57 -12.75 5.50
N GLU A 54 15.24 -12.70 4.35
CA GLU A 54 16.33 -11.77 4.09
C GLU A 54 15.83 -10.31 4.14
N PHE A 55 14.71 -10.02 3.48
CA PHE A 55 14.11 -8.68 3.53
C PHE A 55 13.85 -8.21 4.96
N ILE A 56 13.27 -9.08 5.80
CA ILE A 56 12.98 -8.75 7.21
C ILE A 56 14.28 -8.51 7.99
N ARG A 57 15.28 -9.39 7.86
CA ARG A 57 16.57 -9.25 8.55
C ARG A 57 17.26 -7.93 8.21
N ASP A 58 17.15 -7.49 6.97
CA ASP A 58 17.84 -6.27 6.49
C ASP A 58 17.12 -4.98 6.88
N HIS A 59 15.79 -4.98 7.01
CA HIS A 59 14.99 -3.76 7.11
C HIS A 59 14.24 -3.59 8.43
N VAL A 60 14.10 -4.66 9.22
CA VAL A 60 13.39 -4.62 10.51
C VAL A 60 14.40 -4.70 11.65
N ARG A 61 14.40 -3.68 12.51
CA ARG A 61 15.23 -3.67 13.72
C ARG A 61 14.54 -4.49 14.82
N PRO A 62 15.31 -5.08 15.76
CA PRO A 62 14.77 -5.82 16.90
C PRO A 62 13.78 -5.01 17.75
#